data_AF-A0A4R8T7K2-F1
#
_entry.id   AF-A0A4R8T7K2-F1
#
_cell.length_a   1.000
_cell.length_b   1.000
_cell.length_c   1.000
_cell.angle_alpha   90.00
_cell.angle_beta   90.00
_cell.angle_gamma   90.00
#
_symmetry.space_group_name_H-M   'P 1'
#
loop_
_entity.id
_entity.type
_entity.pdbx_description
1 polymer ?
#
loop_
_entity_poly.entity_id
_entity_poly.type
_entity_poly.pdbx_seq_one_letter_code
_entity_poly.pdbx_strand_id
1 'polypeptide(L)'
;MSGIEAVGLVFGLWPIVASLAKGYRATKGGEEWAVFSNDLRIQETVYRGCVRRLFQDNEEFADESQDLDFASWKSSARRQHLTKRIGADNFAALESVLDRIERLLKGLEKDLVKDDAPEKAPQAAPRARTTRVRSVLRQMKMNHPDSSYQRTFAKLKEENRTLLGLASLLSDSRATASPGRATRGSRRASNPRRQRRAGPGYINDLSRAIEESYRCCCSEGHEANFWVSVDDSFQILFIIDDPERSMSDFSLQSRPTMETDISIIGAVEEAIQESPTEDSAISFGDVPVQTRPRSSTQYEVRTCWSSPRSSSLGTKNQERRAVPLLFYPTPTAPQDRSGEIDDMCHLVRDLMQGAPASQSLRSSVGMLGRGNQYFTARQASGVNTTMTSPSVVRLDDKLDPTGDWMLPLQKRIDIAHKLAFAIVQFRSTAWIGKWWTWRDFSVKDDDSRDMALFATRTIFPRQILELGPPEVLSKLWGFIPGEPLLVRLGFALVELALGKRLSQLREEHGHSSEHAGHFGEDCQDLMDYGLAMKLVDQNLIQGATSLAYQDVVTACLKCQVLHENGAISLTTEAGSFQDDVERFIVEPLYEYFERDWGRPMS
;
A
#
# COMPACT_ATOMS: atom_id res chain seq x y z
N MET A 1 17.80 -43.60 -35.33
CA MET A 1 18.72 -42.44 -35.47
C MET A 1 17.86 -41.21 -35.27
N SER A 2 17.75 -40.74 -34.02
CA SER A 2 18.61 -39.73 -33.37
C SER A 2 17.98 -38.34 -33.53
N GLY A 3 17.09 -37.98 -32.61
CA GLY A 3 16.44 -36.67 -32.52
C GLY A 3 16.69 -36.01 -31.17
N ILE A 4 17.94 -36.12 -30.67
CA ILE A 4 18.43 -35.36 -29.50
C ILE A 4 18.95 -33.96 -29.91
N GLU A 5 18.75 -33.55 -31.17
CA GLU A 5 19.22 -32.25 -31.67
C GLU A 5 18.08 -31.23 -31.79
N ALA A 6 17.69 -30.62 -30.66
CA ALA A 6 17.08 -29.28 -30.64
C ALA A 6 17.15 -28.64 -29.23
N VAL A 7 18.17 -28.95 -28.44
CA VAL A 7 18.51 -28.16 -27.25
C VAL A 7 19.43 -27.04 -27.70
N GLY A 8 18.86 -25.94 -28.20
CA GLY A 8 19.65 -24.88 -28.82
C GLY A 8 18.90 -23.63 -29.23
N LEU A 9 17.98 -23.09 -28.41
CA LEU A 9 17.22 -21.87 -28.78
C LEU A 9 16.98 -20.90 -27.61
N VAL A 10 17.93 -20.81 -26.69
CA VAL A 10 18.00 -19.77 -25.64
C VAL A 10 19.18 -18.78 -25.88
N PHE A 11 19.96 -18.94 -26.96
CA PHE A 11 21.39 -18.60 -26.96
C PHE A 11 21.92 -17.53 -27.94
N GLY A 12 21.12 -16.72 -28.64
CA GLY A 12 21.71 -15.68 -29.51
C GLY A 12 22.43 -14.53 -28.77
N LEU A 13 21.87 -14.12 -27.62
CA LEU A 13 22.41 -13.05 -26.75
C LEU A 13 22.66 -13.50 -25.32
N TRP A 14 22.16 -14.66 -24.90
CA TRP A 14 22.44 -15.20 -23.58
C TRP A 14 23.94 -15.47 -23.35
N PRO A 15 24.75 -15.93 -24.31
CA PRO A 15 26.20 -15.99 -24.16
C PRO A 15 26.83 -14.62 -23.91
N ILE A 16 26.25 -13.57 -24.49
CA ILE A 16 26.71 -12.19 -24.37
C ILE A 16 26.41 -11.68 -22.97
N VAL A 17 25.16 -11.82 -22.51
CA VAL A 17 24.69 -11.48 -21.16
C VAL A 17 25.36 -12.34 -20.08
N ALA A 18 25.59 -13.63 -20.35
CA ALA A 18 26.28 -14.54 -19.45
C ALA A 18 27.79 -14.28 -19.41
N SER A 19 28.42 -13.84 -20.51
CA SER A 19 29.83 -13.44 -20.54
C SER A 19 30.03 -12.08 -19.87
N LEU A 20 29.12 -11.12 -20.14
CA LEU A 20 28.89 -9.90 -19.36
C LEU A 20 28.85 -10.21 -17.86
N ALA A 21 28.00 -11.18 -17.50
CA ALA A 21 27.80 -11.55 -16.11
C ALA A 21 28.99 -12.27 -15.49
N LYS A 22 29.72 -13.09 -16.25
CA LYS A 22 30.94 -13.76 -15.79
C LYS A 22 32.10 -12.78 -15.62
N GLY A 23 32.35 -11.89 -16.59
CA GLY A 23 33.39 -10.87 -16.51
C GLY A 23 33.13 -9.86 -15.39
N TYR A 24 31.87 -9.50 -15.17
CA TYR A 24 31.50 -8.59 -14.08
C TYR A 24 31.52 -9.28 -12.70
N ARG A 25 31.07 -10.54 -12.59
CA ARG A 25 31.17 -11.34 -11.35
C ARG A 25 32.63 -11.64 -10.96
N ALA A 26 33.53 -11.75 -11.93
CA ALA A 26 34.97 -11.90 -11.68
C ALA A 26 35.62 -10.59 -11.16
N THR A 27 35.00 -9.44 -11.41
CA THR A 27 35.55 -8.12 -11.05
C THR A 27 34.86 -7.45 -9.85
N LYS A 28 33.64 -7.85 -9.48
CA LYS A 28 32.91 -7.39 -8.28
C LYS A 28 32.35 -8.54 -7.46
N GLY A 29 32.65 -8.53 -6.16
CA GLY A 29 31.77 -9.10 -5.14
C GLY A 29 31.06 -7.94 -4.45
N GLY A 30 29.72 -7.94 -4.42
CA GLY A 30 28.95 -6.92 -3.71
C GLY A 30 27.57 -6.59 -4.32
N GLU A 31 26.79 -5.83 -3.57
CA GLU A 31 25.41 -5.38 -3.85
C GLU A 31 25.27 -4.66 -5.21
N GLU A 32 26.28 -3.89 -5.64
CA GLU A 32 26.27 -3.17 -6.92
C GLU A 32 26.20 -4.11 -8.14
N TRP A 33 26.74 -5.32 -8.05
CA TRP A 33 26.60 -6.33 -9.11
C TRP A 33 25.17 -6.83 -9.21
N ALA A 34 24.51 -7.07 -8.07
CA ALA A 34 23.13 -7.50 -8.05
C ALA A 34 22.23 -6.44 -8.71
N VAL A 35 22.45 -5.16 -8.41
CA VAL A 35 21.71 -4.04 -9.04
C VAL A 35 21.95 -4.01 -10.55
N PHE A 36 23.20 -4.05 -11.01
CA PHE A 36 23.51 -4.00 -12.43
C PHE A 36 22.97 -5.21 -13.22
N SER A 37 23.14 -6.42 -12.66
CA SER A 37 22.61 -7.66 -13.24
C SER A 37 21.09 -7.62 -13.34
N ASN A 38 20.42 -7.10 -12.31
CA ASN A 38 18.97 -6.93 -12.32
C ASN A 38 18.52 -5.91 -13.38
N ASP A 39 19.21 -4.77 -13.47
CA ASP A 39 18.96 -3.75 -14.48
C ASP A 39 19.03 -4.30 -15.91
N LEU A 40 20.04 -5.13 -16.17
CA LEU A 40 20.23 -5.76 -17.48
C LEU A 40 19.15 -6.82 -17.76
N ARG A 41 18.75 -7.58 -16.74
CA ARG A 41 17.65 -8.55 -16.81
C ARG A 41 16.29 -7.88 -17.04
N ILE A 42 16.07 -6.70 -16.46
CA ILE A 42 14.88 -5.88 -16.71
C ILE A 42 14.85 -5.45 -18.18
N GLN A 43 15.96 -4.92 -18.71
CA GLN A 43 16.03 -4.51 -20.12
C GLN A 43 15.83 -5.69 -21.08
N GLU A 44 16.35 -6.87 -20.74
CA GLU A 44 16.10 -8.11 -21.49
C GLU A 44 14.60 -8.47 -21.46
N THR A 45 13.97 -8.42 -20.29
CA THR A 45 12.55 -8.78 -20.12
C THR A 45 11.65 -7.84 -20.90
N VAL A 46 11.94 -6.53 -20.87
CA VAL A 46 11.25 -5.51 -21.67
C VAL A 46 11.37 -5.81 -23.16
N TYR A 47 12.60 -6.05 -23.64
CA TYR A 47 12.84 -6.38 -25.03
C TYR A 47 12.08 -7.64 -25.46
N ARG A 48 12.21 -8.75 -24.70
CA ARG A 48 11.51 -10.01 -24.97
C ARG A 48 9.99 -9.83 -24.98
N GLY A 49 9.46 -9.05 -24.04
CA GLY A 49 8.04 -8.72 -23.97
C GLY A 49 7.55 -7.97 -25.21
N CYS A 50 8.32 -6.99 -25.69
CA CYS A 50 8.00 -6.25 -26.91
C CYS A 50 8.01 -7.15 -28.14
N VAL A 51 9.07 -7.95 -28.31
CA VAL A 51 9.19 -8.89 -29.41
C VAL A 51 8.05 -9.90 -29.39
N ARG A 52 7.70 -10.45 -28.23
CA ARG A 52 6.58 -11.39 -28.10
C ARG A 52 5.26 -10.75 -28.55
N ARG A 53 4.94 -9.53 -28.10
CA ARG A 53 3.71 -8.82 -28.53
C ARG A 53 3.66 -8.60 -30.04
N LEU A 54 4.81 -8.34 -30.68
CA LEU A 54 4.87 -8.19 -32.14
C LEU A 54 4.48 -9.48 -32.88
N PHE A 55 4.61 -10.64 -32.26
CA PHE A 55 4.30 -11.95 -32.86
C PHE A 55 3.05 -12.65 -32.27
N GLN A 56 2.49 -12.15 -31.18
CA GLN A 56 1.44 -12.82 -30.39
C GLN A 56 0.11 -13.03 -31.14
N ASP A 57 -0.11 -12.30 -32.23
CA ASP A 57 -1.36 -12.33 -32.99
C ASP A 57 -1.38 -13.33 -34.15
N ASN A 58 -0.32 -14.10 -34.33
CA ASN A 58 -0.26 -15.09 -35.37
C ASN A 58 -0.20 -16.48 -34.73
N GLU A 59 -1.32 -17.21 -34.82
CA GLU A 59 -1.44 -18.58 -34.31
C GLU A 59 -0.39 -19.50 -34.93
N GLU A 60 0.08 -19.20 -36.15
CA GLU A 60 1.14 -19.94 -36.84
C GLU A 60 2.51 -19.86 -36.13
N PHE A 61 2.71 -18.85 -35.28
CA PHE A 61 3.94 -18.67 -34.50
C PHE A 61 3.74 -18.82 -32.98
N ALA A 62 2.53 -19.21 -32.54
CA ALA A 62 2.21 -19.31 -31.12
C ALA A 62 3.02 -20.42 -30.41
N ASP A 63 3.18 -21.57 -31.05
CA ASP A 63 3.93 -22.72 -30.51
C ASP A 63 5.45 -22.49 -30.50
N GLU A 64 5.99 -21.65 -31.38
CA GLU A 64 7.42 -21.30 -31.42
C GLU A 64 7.79 -20.14 -30.46
N SER A 65 6.80 -19.54 -29.78
CA SER A 65 6.99 -18.28 -29.04
C SER A 65 7.82 -18.39 -27.76
N GLN A 66 8.04 -19.62 -27.26
CA GLN A 66 8.84 -19.85 -26.04
C GLN A 66 10.35 -19.80 -26.32
N ASP A 67 10.76 -20.12 -27.56
CA ASP A 67 12.15 -20.37 -27.95
C ASP A 67 12.64 -19.40 -29.05
N LEU A 68 12.25 -18.12 -28.95
CA LEU A 68 12.62 -17.12 -29.94
C LEU A 68 14.06 -16.64 -29.77
N ASP A 69 14.95 -17.11 -30.66
CA ASP A 69 16.29 -16.52 -30.83
C ASP A 69 16.18 -15.06 -31.31
N PHE A 70 17.10 -14.20 -30.89
CA PHE A 70 17.12 -12.79 -31.29
C PHE A 70 17.29 -12.64 -32.81
N ALA A 71 17.97 -13.55 -33.51
CA ALA A 71 18.10 -13.47 -34.96
C ALA A 71 16.82 -13.91 -35.70
N SER A 72 15.87 -14.55 -35.01
CA SER A 72 14.70 -15.17 -35.66
C SER A 72 13.74 -14.17 -36.29
N TRP A 73 13.66 -12.93 -35.78
CA TRP A 73 12.85 -11.86 -36.42
C TRP A 73 13.40 -11.44 -37.79
N LYS A 74 14.68 -11.70 -38.08
CA LYS A 74 15.29 -11.42 -39.39
C LYS A 74 14.93 -12.42 -40.47
N SER A 75 14.26 -13.53 -40.11
CA SER A 75 13.78 -14.49 -41.11
C SER A 75 12.87 -13.78 -42.13
N SER A 76 13.08 -14.06 -43.41
CA SER A 76 12.35 -13.40 -44.50
C SER A 76 10.83 -13.53 -44.33
N ALA A 77 10.37 -14.70 -43.87
CA ALA A 77 8.95 -14.97 -43.59
C ALA A 77 8.39 -14.03 -42.50
N ARG A 78 9.08 -13.88 -41.36
CA ARG A 78 8.62 -13.02 -40.27
C ARG A 78 8.71 -11.54 -40.61
N ARG A 79 9.73 -11.12 -41.35
CA ARG A 79 9.84 -9.75 -41.89
C ARG A 79 8.69 -9.43 -42.84
N GLN A 80 8.39 -10.31 -43.79
CA GLN A 80 7.26 -10.14 -44.71
C GLN A 80 5.93 -10.09 -43.96
N HIS A 81 5.74 -10.98 -42.97
CA HIS A 81 4.55 -11.00 -42.13
C HIS A 81 4.36 -9.69 -41.35
N LEU A 82 5.41 -9.24 -40.65
CA LEU A 82 5.37 -7.97 -39.92
C LEU A 82 5.14 -6.80 -40.88
N THR A 83 5.87 -6.72 -41.98
CA THR A 83 5.69 -5.68 -43.02
C THR A 83 4.25 -5.61 -43.50
N LYS A 84 3.63 -6.76 -43.78
CA LYS A 84 2.23 -6.86 -44.19
C LYS A 84 1.27 -6.41 -43.08
N ARG A 85 1.57 -6.77 -41.82
CA ARG A 85 0.72 -6.48 -40.66
C ARG A 85 0.74 -5.01 -40.25
N ILE A 86 1.93 -4.41 -40.14
CA ILE A 86 2.11 -3.07 -39.55
C ILE A 86 2.34 -1.96 -40.59
N GLY A 87 2.49 -2.33 -41.86
CA GLY A 87 2.83 -1.42 -42.94
C GLY A 87 4.34 -1.26 -43.10
N ALA A 88 4.78 -0.98 -44.34
CA ALA A 88 6.20 -0.92 -44.68
C ALA A 88 6.95 0.18 -43.92
N ASP A 89 6.35 1.36 -43.76
CA ASP A 89 7.01 2.50 -43.10
C ASP A 89 7.21 2.26 -41.60
N ASN A 90 6.16 1.79 -40.91
CA ASN A 90 6.25 1.43 -39.49
C ASN A 90 7.20 0.26 -39.26
N PHE A 91 7.20 -0.72 -40.17
CA PHE A 91 8.14 -1.82 -40.12
C PHE A 91 9.59 -1.36 -40.30
N ALA A 92 9.86 -0.44 -41.22
CA ALA A 92 11.19 0.13 -41.40
C ALA A 92 11.67 0.88 -40.15
N ALA A 93 10.78 1.64 -39.49
CA ALA A 93 11.09 2.31 -38.23
C ALA A 93 11.40 1.31 -37.11
N LEU A 94 10.57 0.27 -36.96
CA LEU A 94 10.75 -0.80 -35.99
C LEU A 94 12.06 -1.58 -36.23
N GLU A 95 12.33 -1.96 -37.47
CA GLU A 95 13.54 -2.65 -37.88
C GLU A 95 14.79 -1.81 -37.56
N SER A 96 14.74 -0.51 -37.80
CA SER A 96 15.83 0.41 -37.46
C SER A 96 16.14 0.43 -35.95
N VAL A 97 15.11 0.40 -35.10
CA VAL A 97 15.27 0.33 -33.63
C VAL A 97 15.88 -1.01 -33.22
N LEU A 98 15.35 -2.12 -33.74
CA LEU A 98 15.86 -3.47 -33.44
C LEU A 98 17.34 -3.63 -33.85
N ASP A 99 17.72 -3.12 -35.02
CA ASP A 99 19.12 -3.11 -35.48
C ASP A 99 20.02 -2.19 -34.63
N ARG A 100 19.50 -1.10 -34.07
CA ARG A 100 20.25 -0.26 -33.11
C ARG A 100 20.48 -1.00 -31.79
N ILE A 101 19.45 -1.63 -31.24
CA ILE A 101 19.54 -2.47 -30.04
C ILE A 101 20.58 -3.57 -30.23
N GLU A 102 20.55 -4.29 -31.35
CA GLU A 102 21.53 -5.34 -31.65
C GLU A 102 22.97 -4.80 -31.70
N ARG A 103 23.18 -3.66 -32.36
CA ARG A 103 24.51 -3.02 -32.44
C ARG A 103 25.01 -2.59 -31.07
N LEU A 104 24.15 -2.05 -30.21
CA LEU A 104 24.50 -1.67 -28.84
C LEU A 104 24.89 -2.90 -28.01
N LEU A 105 24.13 -3.99 -28.11
CA LEU A 105 24.42 -5.24 -27.41
C LEU A 105 25.75 -5.88 -27.87
N LYS A 106 26.00 -5.92 -29.18
CA LYS A 106 27.30 -6.36 -29.73
C LYS A 106 28.46 -5.43 -29.36
N GLY A 107 28.17 -4.13 -29.19
CA GLY A 107 29.15 -3.15 -28.70
C GLY A 107 29.54 -3.43 -27.26
N LEU A 108 28.54 -3.60 -26.39
CA LEU A 108 28.74 -3.98 -24.99
C LEU A 108 29.55 -5.28 -24.88
N GLU A 109 29.20 -6.31 -25.66
CA GLU A 109 29.95 -7.57 -25.71
C GLU A 109 31.43 -7.35 -26.03
N LYS A 110 31.71 -6.64 -27.13
CA LYS A 110 33.09 -6.40 -27.58
C LYS A 110 33.90 -5.63 -26.55
N ASP A 111 33.29 -4.65 -25.89
CA ASP A 111 33.96 -3.83 -24.88
C ASP A 111 34.36 -4.67 -23.67
N LEU A 112 33.59 -5.70 -23.32
CA LEU A 112 33.90 -6.59 -22.20
C LEU A 112 34.90 -7.68 -22.58
N VAL A 113 34.75 -8.27 -23.77
CA VAL A 113 35.66 -9.31 -24.25
C VAL A 113 37.07 -8.74 -24.48
N LYS A 114 37.18 -7.49 -24.95
CA LYS A 114 38.47 -6.79 -25.07
C LYS A 114 39.19 -6.65 -23.73
N ASP A 115 38.45 -6.50 -22.64
CA ASP A 115 39.00 -6.34 -21.29
C ASP A 115 39.43 -7.68 -20.66
N ASP A 116 38.89 -8.80 -21.15
CA ASP A 116 39.22 -10.17 -20.71
C ASP A 116 40.39 -10.81 -21.48
N ALA A 117 40.79 -10.24 -22.63
CA ALA A 117 41.95 -10.74 -23.35
C ALA A 117 43.21 -10.63 -22.46
N PRO A 118 43.89 -11.75 -22.12
CA PRO A 118 45.10 -11.70 -21.33
C PRO A 118 46.15 -10.93 -22.13
N GLU A 119 46.33 -9.66 -21.79
CA GLU A 119 47.36 -8.78 -22.32
C GLU A 119 48.68 -9.56 -22.22
N LYS A 120 49.22 -9.98 -23.36
CA LYS A 120 50.40 -10.88 -23.46
C LYS A 120 51.48 -10.35 -22.52
N ALA A 121 51.59 -10.98 -21.36
CA ALA A 121 52.49 -10.51 -20.32
C ALA A 121 53.92 -10.52 -20.88
N PRO A 122 54.69 -9.42 -20.77
CA PRO A 122 56.12 -9.45 -21.02
C PRO A 122 56.72 -10.52 -20.10
N GLN A 123 57.24 -11.59 -20.70
CA GLN A 123 57.89 -12.69 -19.99
C GLN A 123 59.20 -12.18 -19.38
N ALA A 124 59.17 -11.55 -18.21
CA ALA A 124 60.28 -11.47 -17.26
C ALA A 124 59.94 -10.52 -16.10
N ALA A 125 59.40 -11.07 -15.00
CA ALA A 125 59.78 -10.74 -13.61
C ALA A 125 58.64 -11.10 -12.62
N PRO A 126 58.96 -11.63 -11.43
CA PRO A 126 57.96 -12.01 -10.43
C PRO A 126 57.51 -10.79 -9.62
N ARG A 127 56.29 -10.29 -9.86
CA ARG A 127 55.64 -9.30 -8.98
C ARG A 127 54.17 -9.63 -8.75
N ALA A 128 53.89 -10.35 -7.66
CA ALA A 128 52.55 -10.77 -7.22
C ALA A 128 51.69 -9.66 -6.56
N ARG A 129 51.97 -8.37 -6.78
CA ARG A 129 51.26 -7.24 -6.11
C ARG A 129 50.50 -6.28 -7.04
N THR A 130 50.65 -6.37 -8.36
CA THR A 130 50.04 -5.40 -9.31
C THR A 130 48.63 -5.79 -9.81
N THR A 131 48.19 -7.03 -9.58
CA THR A 131 46.86 -7.52 -10.04
C THR A 131 45.69 -6.86 -9.28
N ARG A 132 45.85 -6.59 -7.98
CA ARG A 132 44.80 -6.00 -7.13
C ARG A 132 44.54 -4.52 -7.43
N VAL A 133 45.56 -3.76 -7.82
CA VAL A 133 45.42 -2.34 -8.18
C VAL A 133 44.75 -2.19 -9.55
N ARG A 134 45.04 -3.09 -10.50
CA ARG A 134 44.39 -3.08 -11.82
C ARG A 134 42.90 -3.45 -11.74
N SER A 135 42.50 -4.38 -10.87
CA SER A 135 41.07 -4.68 -10.67
C SER A 135 40.31 -3.49 -10.07
N VAL A 136 40.91 -2.74 -9.14
CA VAL A 136 40.31 -1.54 -8.54
C VAL A 136 40.20 -0.38 -9.54
N LEU A 137 41.20 -0.17 -10.40
CA LEU A 137 41.11 0.83 -11.48
C LEU A 137 40.07 0.44 -12.55
N ARG A 138 39.89 -0.86 -12.82
CA ARG A 138 38.79 -1.36 -13.67
C ARG A 138 37.42 -1.10 -13.02
N GLN A 139 37.30 -1.29 -11.71
CA GLN A 139 36.08 -1.00 -10.94
C GLN A 139 35.71 0.50 -11.00
N MET A 140 36.69 1.39 -10.83
CA MET A 140 36.45 2.83 -10.93
C MET A 140 36.03 3.26 -12.34
N LYS A 141 36.59 2.64 -13.38
CA LYS A 141 36.27 3.01 -14.77
C LYS A 141 34.88 2.58 -15.21
N MET A 142 34.31 1.50 -14.67
CA MET A 142 32.94 1.05 -14.98
C MET A 142 31.87 1.77 -14.15
N ASN A 143 32.17 2.14 -12.91
CA ASN A 143 31.26 2.90 -12.06
C ASN A 143 31.25 4.40 -12.36
N HIS A 144 32.20 4.88 -13.17
CA HIS A 144 32.20 6.27 -13.58
C HIS A 144 30.98 6.57 -14.46
N PRO A 145 30.19 7.61 -14.16
CA PRO A 145 29.01 8.00 -14.94
C PRO A 145 29.33 8.26 -16.41
N ASP A 146 30.54 8.73 -16.69
CA ASP A 146 31.06 8.97 -18.04
C ASP A 146 31.67 7.76 -18.75
N SER A 147 31.60 6.55 -18.17
CA SER A 147 32.14 5.38 -18.82
C SER A 147 31.44 5.10 -20.16
N SER A 148 32.21 4.68 -21.17
CA SER A 148 31.65 4.24 -22.47
C SER A 148 30.56 3.19 -22.28
N TYR A 149 30.73 2.35 -21.25
CA TYR A 149 29.78 1.32 -20.86
C TYR A 149 28.45 1.89 -20.39
N GLN A 150 28.45 2.78 -19.40
CA GLN A 150 27.21 3.40 -18.90
C GLN A 150 26.51 4.20 -19.99
N ARG A 151 27.25 4.89 -20.88
CA ARG A 151 26.68 5.58 -22.04
C ARG A 151 26.01 4.62 -23.02
N THR A 152 26.62 3.46 -23.27
CA THR A 152 26.07 2.45 -24.18
C THR A 152 24.84 1.77 -23.56
N PHE A 153 24.86 1.52 -22.26
CA PHE A 153 23.72 0.97 -21.53
C PHE A 153 22.55 1.96 -21.41
N ALA A 154 22.83 3.24 -21.17
CA ALA A 154 21.81 4.29 -21.19
C ALA A 154 21.14 4.40 -22.57
N LYS A 155 21.93 4.34 -23.64
CA LYS A 155 21.42 4.26 -25.02
C LYS A 155 20.55 3.02 -25.24
N LEU A 156 20.93 1.87 -24.69
CA LEU A 156 20.12 0.64 -24.78
C LEU A 156 18.75 0.82 -24.10
N LYS A 157 18.70 1.45 -22.90
CA LYS A 157 17.44 1.77 -22.23
C LYS A 157 16.55 2.66 -23.09
N GLU A 158 17.13 3.66 -23.75
CA GLU A 158 16.39 4.59 -24.60
C GLU A 158 15.83 3.93 -25.87
N GLU A 159 16.61 3.06 -26.52
CA GLU A 159 16.12 2.31 -27.68
C GLU A 159 15.03 1.30 -27.26
N ASN A 160 15.12 0.68 -26.08
CA ASN A 160 14.06 -0.18 -25.56
C ASN A 160 12.77 0.60 -25.24
N ARG A 161 12.86 1.83 -24.73
CA ARG A 161 11.70 2.72 -24.57
C ARG A 161 11.07 3.07 -25.91
N THR A 162 11.90 3.37 -26.91
CA THR A 162 11.44 3.64 -28.28
C THR A 162 10.72 2.41 -28.85
N LEU A 163 11.27 1.21 -28.65
CA LEU A 163 10.65 -0.05 -29.05
C LEU A 163 9.29 -0.28 -28.38
N LEU A 164 9.18 -0.01 -27.07
CA LEU A 164 7.92 -0.07 -26.33
C LEU A 164 6.87 0.92 -26.88
N GLY A 165 7.29 2.15 -27.19
CA GLY A 165 6.41 3.16 -27.79
C GLY A 165 5.87 2.72 -29.14
N LEU A 166 6.73 2.20 -30.02
CA LEU A 166 6.32 1.65 -31.31
C LEU A 166 5.38 0.45 -31.13
N ALA A 167 5.70 -0.50 -30.24
CA ALA A 167 4.84 -1.66 -29.99
C ALA A 167 3.44 -1.27 -29.47
N SER A 168 3.35 -0.18 -28.69
CA SER A 168 2.08 0.33 -28.16
C SER A 168 1.24 0.98 -29.25
N LEU A 169 1.83 1.86 -30.08
CA LEU A 169 1.17 2.45 -31.25
C LEU A 169 0.61 1.39 -32.21
N LEU A 170 1.35 0.29 -32.39
CA LEU A 170 0.92 -0.83 -33.22
C LEU A 170 -0.25 -1.62 -32.63
N SER A 171 -0.37 -1.63 -31.31
CA SER A 171 -1.52 -2.23 -30.61
C SER A 171 -2.77 -1.35 -30.74
N ASP A 172 -2.61 -0.04 -30.64
CA ASP A 172 -3.72 0.94 -30.71
C ASP A 172 -4.31 1.08 -32.12
N SER A 173 -3.47 1.01 -33.16
CA SER A 173 -3.91 1.06 -34.56
C SER A 173 -4.86 -0.09 -34.94
N ARG A 174 -4.92 -1.16 -34.14
CA ARG A 174 -5.81 -2.30 -34.40
C ARG A 174 -7.22 -2.07 -33.85
N ALA A 175 -7.36 -1.28 -32.78
CA ALA A 175 -8.67 -0.96 -32.20
C ALA A 175 -9.54 -0.14 -33.18
N THR A 176 -8.92 0.58 -34.11
CA THR A 176 -9.60 1.47 -35.05
C THR A 176 -9.93 0.81 -36.39
N ALA A 177 -9.31 -0.33 -36.72
CA ALA A 177 -9.37 -0.93 -38.06
C ALA A 177 -10.41 -2.05 -38.23
N SER A 178 -11.27 -2.34 -37.25
CA SER A 178 -12.36 -3.32 -37.43
C SER A 178 -13.53 -2.68 -38.21
N PRO A 179 -13.63 -2.88 -39.55
CA PRO A 179 -14.59 -2.20 -40.39
C PRO A 179 -15.79 -3.14 -40.51
N GLY A 180 -16.62 -3.22 -39.46
CA GLY A 180 -17.54 -4.36 -39.37
C GLY A 180 -18.77 -4.24 -38.51
N ARG A 181 -19.17 -3.06 -38.02
CA ARG A 181 -20.57 -2.76 -37.67
C ARG A 181 -20.75 -1.29 -37.30
N ALA A 182 -21.22 -0.52 -38.26
CA ALA A 182 -21.75 0.81 -38.03
C ALA A 182 -23.05 0.71 -37.22
N THR A 183 -22.96 0.76 -35.89
CA THR A 183 -24.02 1.35 -35.07
C THR A 183 -23.57 2.75 -34.68
N ARG A 184 -24.06 3.72 -35.44
CA ARG A 184 -24.10 5.15 -35.11
C ARG A 184 -24.57 5.31 -33.67
N GLY A 185 -23.63 5.66 -32.82
CA GLY A 185 -23.83 5.95 -31.42
C GLY A 185 -22.49 6.38 -30.88
N SER A 186 -21.98 7.52 -31.38
CA SER A 186 -20.92 8.26 -30.73
C SER A 186 -21.44 8.68 -29.35
N ARG A 187 -21.39 7.73 -28.42
CA ARG A 187 -21.38 7.99 -27.01
C ARG A 187 -20.08 8.74 -26.79
N ARG A 188 -20.16 10.08 -26.79
CA ARG A 188 -19.43 10.83 -25.77
C ARG A 188 -19.65 10.03 -24.50
N ALA A 189 -18.61 9.39 -23.98
CA ALA A 189 -18.61 8.86 -22.63
C ALA A 189 -18.72 10.07 -21.70
N SER A 190 -19.90 10.70 -21.66
CA SER A 190 -20.33 11.54 -20.58
C SER A 190 -20.37 10.60 -19.40
N ASN A 191 -19.25 10.55 -18.67
CA ASN A 191 -18.97 9.70 -17.53
C ASN A 191 -20.15 9.84 -16.54
N PRO A 192 -21.17 8.96 -16.58
CA PRO A 192 -22.42 9.20 -15.86
C PRO A 192 -22.23 9.05 -14.34
N ARG A 193 -21.03 8.66 -13.91
CA ARG A 193 -20.60 8.49 -12.52
C ARG A 193 -20.22 9.77 -11.80
N ARG A 194 -19.87 10.87 -12.50
CA ARG A 194 -19.63 12.15 -11.82
C ARG A 194 -20.90 12.78 -11.24
N GLN A 195 -22.09 12.37 -11.68
CA GLN A 195 -23.34 13.07 -11.38
C GLN A 195 -24.13 12.57 -10.17
N ARG A 196 -23.72 11.50 -9.48
CA ARG A 196 -24.53 10.93 -8.38
C ARG A 196 -23.84 10.77 -7.03
N ARG A 197 -22.57 11.15 -6.91
CA ARG A 197 -21.87 11.11 -5.62
C ARG A 197 -22.48 12.15 -4.68
N ALA A 198 -22.74 11.76 -3.43
CA ALA A 198 -23.09 12.74 -2.43
C ALA A 198 -21.91 13.69 -2.24
N GLY A 199 -22.17 15.00 -2.42
CA GLY A 199 -21.13 16.00 -2.28
C GLY A 199 -20.48 15.93 -0.90
N PRO A 200 -19.22 16.34 -0.74
CA PRO A 200 -18.50 16.31 0.54
C PRO A 200 -19.26 17.02 1.67
N GLY A 201 -20.08 18.03 1.36
CA GLY A 201 -20.99 18.67 2.31
C GLY A 201 -21.95 17.69 2.98
N TYR A 202 -22.61 16.82 2.20
CA TYR A 202 -23.57 15.84 2.72
C TYR A 202 -22.96 14.95 3.81
N ILE A 203 -21.73 14.50 3.59
CA ILE A 203 -21.04 13.54 4.46
C ILE A 203 -20.60 14.22 5.75
N ASN A 204 -20.08 15.45 5.64
CA ASN A 204 -19.72 16.26 6.81
C ASN A 204 -20.95 16.58 7.67
N ASP A 205 -22.07 16.87 7.02
CA ASP A 205 -23.32 17.21 7.69
C ASP A 205 -23.93 15.99 8.38
N LEU A 206 -23.93 14.84 7.70
CA LEU A 206 -24.35 13.56 8.28
C LEU A 206 -23.44 13.16 9.45
N SER A 207 -22.12 13.26 9.28
CA SER A 207 -21.14 12.95 10.32
C SER A 207 -21.41 13.76 11.58
N ARG A 208 -21.64 15.07 11.42
CA ARG A 208 -21.88 15.96 12.55
C ARG A 208 -23.27 15.78 13.17
N ALA A 209 -24.28 15.42 12.37
CA ALA A 209 -25.59 15.04 12.89
C ALA A 209 -25.52 13.75 13.73
N ILE A 210 -24.71 12.77 13.31
CA ILE A 210 -24.46 11.55 14.09
C ILE A 210 -23.71 11.88 15.39
N GLU A 211 -22.65 12.69 15.33
CA GLU A 211 -21.90 13.11 16.53
C GLU A 211 -22.73 13.95 17.53
N GLU A 212 -23.78 14.64 17.07
CA GLU A 212 -24.70 15.41 17.91
C GLU A 212 -25.83 14.57 18.51
N SER A 213 -26.32 13.58 17.77
CA SER A 213 -27.36 12.64 18.20
C SER A 213 -26.82 11.46 19.01
N TYR A 214 -25.50 11.25 19.03
CA TYR A 214 -24.88 10.18 19.80
C TYR A 214 -24.71 10.60 21.27
N ARG A 215 -25.69 10.25 22.11
CA ARG A 215 -25.73 10.58 23.54
C ARG A 215 -25.58 9.35 24.42
N CYS A 216 -24.67 8.47 24.01
CA CYS A 216 -24.40 7.22 24.71
C CYS A 216 -24.05 7.45 26.19
N CYS A 217 -24.76 6.78 27.09
CA CYS A 217 -24.43 6.73 28.52
C CYS A 217 -23.59 5.49 28.91
N CYS A 218 -23.12 4.69 27.94
CA CYS A 218 -22.25 3.55 28.22
C CYS A 218 -20.83 4.01 28.59
N SER A 219 -20.22 3.33 29.56
CA SER A 219 -18.88 3.63 30.05
C SER A 219 -17.77 3.33 29.03
N GLU A 220 -17.96 2.35 28.16
CA GLU A 220 -16.91 1.85 27.25
C GLU A 220 -16.93 2.50 25.85
N GLY A 221 -17.89 3.40 25.57
CA GLY A 221 -18.16 3.86 24.21
C GLY A 221 -18.66 2.72 23.32
N HIS A 222 -19.02 3.01 22.05
CA HIS A 222 -19.29 1.95 21.09
C HIS A 222 -18.60 2.20 19.75
N GLU A 223 -18.35 1.12 19.02
CA GLU A 223 -17.74 1.17 17.70
C GLU A 223 -18.81 1.35 16.62
N ALA A 224 -18.65 2.35 15.78
CA ALA A 224 -19.47 2.53 14.59
C ALA A 224 -18.61 2.29 13.34
N ASN A 225 -19.05 1.36 12.50
CA ASN A 225 -18.42 1.05 11.23
C ASN A 225 -19.23 1.70 10.11
N PHE A 226 -18.64 2.69 9.45
CA PHE A 226 -19.26 3.45 8.38
C PHE A 226 -18.92 2.77 7.06
N TRP A 227 -19.90 2.12 6.44
CA TRP A 227 -19.76 1.67 5.07
C TRP A 227 -20.00 2.84 4.13
N VAL A 228 -19.12 3.01 3.16
CA VAL A 228 -19.53 3.76 1.98
C VAL A 228 -19.54 2.83 0.80
N SER A 229 -20.74 2.63 0.28
CA SER A 229 -20.87 2.08 -1.05
C SER A 229 -20.32 3.09 -2.06
N VAL A 230 -19.62 2.56 -3.06
CA VAL A 230 -19.20 3.33 -4.25
C VAL A 230 -20.42 3.83 -5.04
N ASP A 231 -21.59 3.22 -4.82
CA ASP A 231 -22.83 3.44 -5.57
C ASP A 231 -23.86 4.31 -4.81
N ASP A 232 -23.38 5.38 -4.18
CA ASP A 232 -24.17 6.53 -3.70
C ASP A 232 -25.06 6.31 -2.46
N SER A 233 -25.14 5.09 -1.91
CA SER A 233 -25.81 4.84 -0.63
C SER A 233 -24.82 4.83 0.54
N PHE A 234 -25.09 5.68 1.54
CA PHE A 234 -24.38 5.67 2.82
C PHE A 234 -25.05 4.69 3.76
N GLN A 235 -24.29 3.69 4.18
CA GLN A 235 -24.75 2.71 5.15
C GLN A 235 -23.83 2.74 6.35
N ILE A 236 -24.40 2.75 7.53
CA ILE A 236 -23.67 2.78 8.78
C ILE A 236 -24.03 1.51 9.51
N LEU A 237 -23.03 0.70 9.79
CA LEU A 237 -23.13 -0.51 10.55
C LEU A 237 -22.71 -0.20 12.00
N PHE A 238 -23.67 -0.15 12.90
CA PHE A 238 -23.36 0.02 14.32
C PHE A 238 -23.02 -1.33 14.94
N ILE A 239 -21.88 -1.42 15.62
CA ILE A 239 -21.43 -2.62 16.35
C ILE A 239 -21.42 -2.27 17.83
N ILE A 240 -22.32 -2.89 18.58
CA ILE A 240 -22.35 -2.75 20.03
C ILE A 240 -21.86 -4.07 20.61
N ASP A 241 -20.75 -4.00 21.35
CA ASP A 241 -20.33 -5.08 22.23
C ASP A 241 -21.36 -5.15 23.38
N ASP A 242 -21.97 -6.32 23.59
CA ASP A 242 -22.96 -6.51 24.65
C ASP A 242 -22.23 -6.70 25.99
N PRO A 243 -22.23 -5.69 26.89
CA PRO A 243 -21.48 -5.78 28.14
C PRO A 243 -22.10 -6.81 29.09
N GLU A 244 -23.40 -7.13 28.95
CA GLU A 244 -24.13 -7.95 29.92
C GLU A 244 -23.71 -9.43 29.84
N ARG A 245 -23.22 -9.90 28.69
CA ARG A 245 -22.67 -11.26 28.55
C ARG A 245 -21.32 -11.45 29.23
N SER A 246 -20.55 -10.37 29.46
CA SER A 246 -19.18 -10.51 30.00
C SER A 246 -19.14 -10.71 31.52
N MET A 247 -20.20 -10.35 32.25
CA MET A 247 -20.20 -10.41 33.72
C MET A 247 -20.77 -11.72 34.29
N SER A 248 -21.52 -12.49 33.49
CA SER A 248 -22.15 -13.74 33.97
C SER A 248 -21.21 -14.95 33.96
N ASP A 249 -20.22 -14.97 33.08
CA ASP A 249 -19.32 -16.14 32.87
C ASP A 249 -18.00 -16.08 33.65
N PHE A 250 -17.74 -14.99 34.39
CA PHE A 250 -16.53 -14.84 35.21
C PHE A 250 -16.72 -15.15 36.71
N SER A 251 -17.91 -15.60 37.12
CA SER A 251 -18.13 -16.09 38.48
C SER A 251 -17.70 -17.56 38.58
N LEU A 252 -16.64 -17.79 39.37
CA LEU A 252 -16.07 -19.09 39.78
C LEU A 252 -14.99 -19.70 38.88
N GLN A 253 -13.85 -19.02 38.71
CA GLN A 253 -12.57 -19.73 38.56
C GLN A 253 -11.44 -19.03 39.33
N SER A 254 -11.13 -19.63 40.49
CA SER A 254 -9.83 -19.69 41.17
C SER A 254 -9.06 -18.39 41.44
N ARG A 255 -9.12 -17.97 42.72
CA ARG A 255 -8.05 -17.21 43.39
C ARG A 255 -6.70 -17.92 43.17
N PRO A 256 -5.64 -17.25 42.68
CA PRO A 256 -4.28 -17.72 42.89
C PRO A 256 -3.85 -17.36 44.31
N THR A 257 -3.44 -18.38 45.05
CA THR A 257 -2.71 -18.27 46.31
C THR A 257 -1.45 -17.43 46.10
N MET A 258 -1.26 -16.38 46.89
CA MET A 258 0.03 -15.68 46.95
C MET A 258 1.05 -16.58 47.64
N GLU A 259 2.04 -17.05 46.89
CA GLU A 259 3.29 -17.53 47.45
C GLU A 259 4.17 -16.31 47.75
N THR A 260 4.42 -16.12 49.04
CA THR A 260 5.35 -15.15 49.60
C THR A 260 6.78 -15.66 49.47
N ASP A 261 7.57 -15.03 48.59
CA ASP A 261 9.03 -15.15 48.64
C ASP A 261 9.60 -14.13 49.65
N ILE A 262 9.90 -14.63 50.84
CA ILE A 262 10.69 -13.94 51.86
C ILE A 262 12.15 -14.25 51.56
N SER A 263 12.89 -13.26 51.03
CA SER A 263 14.36 -13.30 51.03
C SER A 263 14.89 -12.62 52.28
N ILE A 264 15.48 -13.45 53.13
CA ILE A 264 16.16 -13.14 54.38
C ILE A 264 17.52 -12.48 54.07
N ILE A 265 17.71 -11.22 54.48
CA ILE A 265 19.04 -10.62 54.65
C ILE A 265 19.31 -10.54 56.14
N GLY A 266 20.41 -11.18 56.55
CA GLY A 266 20.85 -11.31 57.93
C GLY A 266 21.19 -9.98 58.60
N ALA A 267 20.87 -9.93 59.88
CA ALA A 267 21.15 -8.85 60.81
C ALA A 267 22.53 -9.02 61.45
N VAL A 268 23.27 -7.91 61.55
CA VAL A 268 24.40 -7.59 62.44
C VAL A 268 24.54 -6.06 62.32
N GLU A 269 24.58 -5.18 63.32
CA GLU A 269 24.60 -5.16 64.78
C GLU A 269 24.36 -3.68 65.17
N GLU A 270 23.91 -3.38 66.39
CA GLU A 270 24.49 -2.25 67.14
C GLU A 270 24.09 -2.29 68.63
N ALA A 271 25.10 -2.44 69.49
CA ALA A 271 25.04 -2.09 70.90
C ALA A 271 26.36 -1.38 71.29
N ILE A 272 26.27 -0.07 71.46
CA ILE A 272 26.85 0.78 72.52
C ILE A 272 28.23 0.36 73.09
N GLN A 273 29.29 1.15 72.82
CA GLN A 273 30.09 1.86 73.86
C GLN A 273 31.28 2.71 73.33
N GLU A 274 31.22 4.00 73.65
CA GLU A 274 32.26 4.90 74.19
C GLU A 274 33.74 4.93 73.67
N SER A 275 34.03 6.03 72.96
CA SER A 275 35.12 7.01 73.24
C SER A 275 36.59 6.69 72.81
N PRO A 276 37.55 7.65 72.89
CA PRO A 276 37.91 8.53 71.77
C PRO A 276 39.42 8.55 71.49
N THR A 277 39.87 8.80 70.25
CA THR A 277 41.15 9.52 70.00
C THR A 277 41.37 9.83 68.51
N GLU A 278 41.62 11.11 68.27
CA GLU A 278 42.61 11.71 67.38
C GLU A 278 42.77 11.27 65.91
N ASP A 279 42.81 12.33 65.11
CA ASP A 279 43.62 12.55 63.92
C ASP A 279 43.16 12.06 62.54
N SER A 280 43.01 13.09 61.71
CA SER A 280 43.45 13.19 60.32
C SER A 280 42.49 12.78 59.20
N ALA A 281 42.13 13.85 58.49
CA ALA A 281 42.20 13.98 57.02
C ALA A 281 40.97 13.57 56.19
N ILE A 282 40.38 14.63 55.60
CA ILE A 282 39.97 14.76 54.20
C ILE A 282 38.83 13.82 53.74
N SER A 283 37.66 14.38 53.40
CA SER A 283 37.20 14.43 52.00
C SER A 283 35.79 15.02 51.85
N PHE A 284 35.68 15.84 50.79
CA PHE A 284 34.54 16.39 50.07
C PHE A 284 33.15 15.78 50.32
N GLY A 285 32.22 16.64 50.71
CA GLY A 285 30.79 16.42 50.56
C GLY A 285 30.27 17.13 49.31
N ASP A 286 29.64 16.35 48.42
CA ASP A 286 28.58 16.80 47.52
C ASP A 286 27.61 15.62 47.37
N VAL A 287 26.39 15.80 47.86
CA VAL A 287 25.30 14.81 47.81
C VAL A 287 24.27 15.30 46.79
N PRO A 288 23.95 14.53 45.73
CA PRO A 288 22.80 14.86 44.89
C PRO A 288 21.53 14.17 45.44
N VAL A 289 20.51 15.00 45.64
CA VAL A 289 19.14 14.62 45.96
C VAL A 289 18.53 13.87 44.77
N GLN A 290 18.18 12.59 44.99
CA GLN A 290 17.56 11.73 43.99
C GLN A 290 16.02 11.80 44.12
N THR A 291 15.38 12.60 43.27
CA THR A 291 13.91 12.64 43.14
C THR A 291 13.42 11.48 42.28
N ARG A 292 12.63 10.58 42.87
CA ARG A 292 11.85 9.51 42.20
C ARG A 292 10.85 10.10 41.19
N PRO A 293 10.80 9.63 39.93
CA PRO A 293 9.71 9.99 39.03
C PRO A 293 8.46 9.17 39.34
N ARG A 294 7.33 9.88 39.45
CA ARG A 294 5.98 9.32 39.50
C ARG A 294 5.70 8.57 38.20
N SER A 295 5.15 7.37 38.32
CA SER A 295 4.60 6.55 37.25
C SER A 295 3.50 7.31 36.51
N SER A 296 3.81 7.86 35.34
CA SER A 296 2.80 8.35 34.40
C SER A 296 2.11 7.14 33.77
N THR A 297 0.78 7.10 33.85
CA THR A 297 -0.05 6.23 33.01
C THR A 297 0.29 6.51 31.55
N GLN A 298 1.01 5.59 30.92
CA GLN A 298 1.37 5.63 29.50
C GLN A 298 0.09 5.52 28.67
N TYR A 299 -0.45 6.67 28.26
CA TYR A 299 -1.29 6.72 27.07
C TYR A 299 -0.34 6.52 25.89
N GLU A 300 -0.36 5.33 25.29
CA GLU A 300 0.35 5.03 24.04
C GLU A 300 -0.16 6.00 22.96
N VAL A 301 0.63 7.03 22.66
CA VAL A 301 0.42 7.90 21.50
C VAL A 301 0.81 7.06 20.28
N ARG A 302 -0.17 6.37 19.70
CA ARG A 302 0.03 5.40 18.61
C ARG A 302 0.12 6.11 17.27
N THR A 303 1.35 6.37 16.81
CA THR A 303 1.62 6.99 15.50
C THR A 303 2.04 5.96 14.44
N CYS A 304 2.49 4.78 14.84
CA CYS A 304 3.13 3.85 13.91
C CYS A 304 2.13 3.10 13.00
N TRP A 305 2.34 3.23 11.68
CA TRP A 305 1.66 2.44 10.64
C TRP A 305 1.81 0.92 10.82
N SER A 306 2.92 0.51 11.45
CA SER A 306 3.45 -0.85 11.38
C SER A 306 3.65 -1.52 12.74
N SER A 307 3.10 -0.98 13.84
CA SER A 307 3.49 -1.49 15.17
C SER A 307 2.99 -2.93 15.41
N PRO A 308 3.89 -3.91 15.61
CA PRO A 308 3.50 -5.25 16.01
C PRO A 308 2.92 -5.16 17.42
N ARG A 309 1.63 -5.49 17.58
CA ARG A 309 1.05 -5.56 18.91
C ARG A 309 1.65 -6.72 19.68
N SER A 310 2.09 -6.41 20.90
CA SER A 310 2.00 -7.31 22.03
C SER A 310 0.59 -7.91 22.07
N SER A 311 0.54 -9.22 21.98
CA SER A 311 -0.66 -10.04 22.05
C SER A 311 -1.48 -9.70 23.30
N SER A 312 -2.56 -8.94 23.14
CA SER A 312 -3.63 -8.96 24.14
C SER A 312 -4.23 -10.36 24.08
N LEU A 313 -3.87 -11.18 25.06
CA LEU A 313 -4.34 -12.54 25.21
C LEU A 313 -5.86 -12.62 25.08
N GLY A 314 -6.32 -13.26 24.01
CA GLY A 314 -7.52 -14.09 23.99
C GLY A 314 -8.84 -13.43 24.41
N THR A 315 -9.26 -12.36 23.74
CA THR A 315 -10.71 -12.11 23.63
C THR A 315 -11.29 -13.18 22.71
N LYS A 316 -11.85 -14.24 23.31
CA LYS A 316 -12.64 -15.25 22.59
C LYS A 316 -13.64 -14.51 21.70
N ASN A 317 -13.77 -14.92 20.43
CA ASN A 317 -14.71 -14.37 19.45
C ASN A 317 -16.14 -14.37 20.03
N GLN A 318 -16.49 -13.34 20.78
CA GLN A 318 -17.88 -13.09 21.15
C GLN A 318 -18.58 -12.67 19.87
N GLU A 319 -19.73 -13.29 19.60
CA GLU A 319 -20.59 -12.90 18.49
C GLU A 319 -21.03 -11.45 18.69
N ARG A 320 -20.30 -10.53 18.07
CA ARG A 320 -20.69 -9.13 17.97
C ARG A 320 -21.97 -9.07 17.16
N ARG A 321 -23.00 -8.38 17.65
CA ARG A 321 -24.22 -8.11 16.89
C ARG A 321 -24.07 -6.74 16.22
N ALA A 322 -24.53 -6.63 14.98
CA ALA A 322 -24.42 -5.40 14.22
C ALA A 322 -25.78 -5.00 13.62
N VAL A 323 -26.06 -3.69 13.60
CA VAL A 323 -27.30 -3.13 13.03
C VAL A 323 -26.98 -2.25 11.83
N PRO A 324 -27.35 -2.66 10.60
CA PRO A 324 -27.16 -1.85 9.41
C PRO A 324 -28.26 -0.79 9.29
N LEU A 325 -27.86 0.48 9.28
CA LEU A 325 -28.71 1.65 9.09
C LEU A 325 -28.31 2.40 7.80
N LEU A 326 -29.28 2.74 6.97
CA LEU A 326 -29.12 3.55 5.76
C LEU A 326 -29.61 4.97 6.05
N PHE A 327 -28.83 5.96 5.63
CA PHE A 327 -29.19 7.37 5.82
C PHE A 327 -29.40 8.05 4.48
N TYR A 328 -30.53 8.76 4.37
CA TYR A 328 -30.91 9.51 3.17
C TYR A 328 -31.20 10.96 3.53
N PRO A 329 -30.79 11.95 2.71
CA PRO A 329 -31.17 13.33 2.94
C PRO A 329 -32.69 13.48 2.83
N THR A 330 -33.30 14.15 3.79
CA THR A 330 -34.73 14.49 3.77
C THR A 330 -34.90 15.90 3.20
N PRO A 331 -35.57 16.06 2.04
CA PRO A 331 -35.62 17.33 1.33
C PRO A 331 -36.43 18.41 2.04
N THR A 332 -37.32 18.03 2.96
CA THR A 332 -38.18 18.95 3.71
C THR A 332 -38.06 18.68 5.20
N ALA A 333 -37.87 19.75 5.99
CA ALA A 333 -37.96 19.67 7.43
C ALA A 333 -39.31 19.06 7.82
N PRO A 334 -39.33 18.01 8.64
CA PRO A 334 -40.58 17.41 9.09
C PRO A 334 -41.35 18.46 9.91
N GLN A 335 -42.65 18.62 9.62
CA GLN A 335 -43.51 19.55 10.39
C GLN A 335 -43.68 19.09 11.84
N ASP A 336 -43.52 17.79 12.07
CA ASP A 336 -43.62 17.16 13.38
C ASP A 336 -42.27 16.51 13.72
N ARG A 337 -41.73 16.83 14.91
CA ARG A 337 -40.49 16.25 15.42
C ARG A 337 -40.68 14.85 16.02
N SER A 338 -41.88 14.28 15.94
CA SER A 338 -42.26 12.98 16.51
C SER A 338 -41.52 11.73 15.99
N GLY A 339 -40.42 11.90 15.25
CA GLY A 339 -39.53 10.80 14.82
C GLY A 339 -38.05 11.19 14.82
N GLU A 340 -37.68 12.27 15.50
CA GLU A 340 -36.28 12.64 15.67
C GLU A 340 -35.56 11.64 16.57
N ILE A 341 -34.36 11.23 16.20
CA ILE A 341 -33.55 10.29 16.96
C ILE A 341 -32.77 11.10 18.00
N ASP A 342 -33.26 11.08 19.23
CA ASP A 342 -32.65 11.80 20.36
C ASP A 342 -31.32 11.16 20.83
N ASP A 343 -31.24 9.83 20.78
CA ASP A 343 -30.05 9.05 21.11
C ASP A 343 -29.87 7.85 20.16
N MET A 344 -28.86 7.96 19.29
CA MET A 344 -28.48 6.88 18.37
C MET A 344 -28.09 5.58 19.10
N CYS A 345 -27.50 5.67 20.29
CA CYS A 345 -27.13 4.50 21.07
C CYS A 345 -28.36 3.71 21.51
N HIS A 346 -29.35 4.41 22.08
CA HIS A 346 -30.61 3.81 22.50
C HIS A 346 -31.32 3.14 21.32
N LEU A 347 -31.39 3.85 20.18
CA LEU A 347 -32.02 3.33 18.98
C LEU A 347 -31.38 2.01 18.51
N VAL A 348 -30.05 1.96 18.42
CA VAL A 348 -29.36 0.75 17.98
C VAL A 348 -29.60 -0.40 18.96
N ARG A 349 -29.58 -0.12 20.27
CA ARG A 349 -29.88 -1.13 21.30
C ARG A 349 -31.30 -1.69 21.15
N ASP A 350 -32.30 -0.84 20.95
CA ASP A 350 -33.70 -1.25 20.76
C ASP A 350 -33.84 -2.16 19.54
N LEU A 351 -33.15 -1.83 18.44
CA LEU A 351 -33.11 -2.64 17.22
C LEU A 351 -32.42 -3.99 17.46
N MET A 352 -31.37 -4.05 18.28
CA MET A 352 -30.66 -5.30 18.61
C MET A 352 -31.43 -6.22 19.55
N GLN A 353 -32.21 -5.65 20.47
CA GLN A 353 -33.03 -6.42 21.41
C GLN A 353 -34.26 -7.04 20.76
N GLY A 354 -34.50 -6.76 19.47
CA GLY A 354 -35.62 -7.31 18.73
C GLY A 354 -36.95 -6.88 19.32
N ALA A 355 -37.01 -5.66 19.88
CA ALA A 355 -38.24 -5.09 20.42
C ALA A 355 -39.37 -5.36 19.41
N PRO A 356 -40.43 -6.09 19.80
CA PRO A 356 -41.31 -6.76 18.87
C PRO A 356 -41.94 -5.73 17.95
N ALA A 357 -41.51 -5.77 16.69
CA ALA A 357 -42.02 -4.95 15.61
C ALA A 357 -43.51 -5.28 15.41
N SER A 358 -44.36 -4.61 16.16
CA SER A 358 -45.77 -4.40 15.83
C SER A 358 -45.95 -3.44 14.65
N GLN A 359 -44.88 -3.18 13.86
CA GLN A 359 -44.81 -2.18 12.79
C GLN A 359 -44.14 -2.74 11.53
N SER A 360 -44.64 -3.84 10.99
CA SER A 360 -44.15 -4.51 9.76
C SER A 360 -44.20 -3.68 8.45
N LEU A 361 -44.40 -2.35 8.51
CA LEU A 361 -44.55 -1.48 7.34
C LEU A 361 -43.80 -0.14 7.41
N ARG A 362 -43.15 0.21 8.53
CA ARG A 362 -42.40 1.47 8.59
C ARG A 362 -41.00 1.28 8.01
N SER A 363 -40.83 1.72 6.76
CA SER A 363 -39.53 1.77 6.06
C SER A 363 -38.51 2.71 6.72
N SER A 364 -38.92 3.52 7.70
CA SER A 364 -38.07 4.50 8.39
C SER A 364 -38.01 4.20 9.89
N VAL A 365 -36.79 4.18 10.41
CA VAL A 365 -36.46 3.97 11.82
C VAL A 365 -36.56 5.28 12.60
N GLY A 366 -36.20 6.40 11.98
CA GLY A 366 -36.25 7.74 12.57
C GLY A 366 -35.58 8.78 11.68
N MET A 367 -35.39 9.99 12.19
CA MET A 367 -34.71 11.10 11.51
C MET A 367 -33.61 11.70 12.38
N LEU A 368 -32.44 11.95 11.80
CA LEU A 368 -31.39 12.76 12.41
C LEU A 368 -31.55 14.20 11.97
N GLY A 369 -31.78 15.10 12.91
CA GLY A 369 -31.91 16.54 12.66
C GLY A 369 -30.65 17.29 13.07
N ARG A 370 -30.20 18.21 12.22
CA ARG A 370 -29.20 19.21 12.57
C ARG A 370 -29.45 20.53 11.85
N GLY A 371 -29.85 21.54 12.60
CA GLY A 371 -30.18 22.85 12.03
C GLY A 371 -31.28 22.70 10.96
N ASN A 372 -30.97 23.03 9.71
CA ASN A 372 -31.90 22.94 8.58
C ASN A 372 -31.77 21.65 7.75
N GLN A 373 -30.91 20.72 8.17
CA GLN A 373 -30.66 19.47 7.46
C GLN A 373 -31.18 18.29 8.27
N TYR A 374 -31.83 17.36 7.57
CA TYR A 374 -32.44 16.18 8.16
C TYR A 374 -32.04 14.95 7.34
N PHE A 375 -31.80 13.84 8.04
CA PHE A 375 -31.45 12.56 7.43
C PHE A 375 -32.42 11.49 7.93
N THR A 376 -33.16 10.85 7.03
CA THR A 376 -34.01 9.72 7.40
C THR A 376 -33.16 8.46 7.56
N ALA A 377 -33.16 7.89 8.75
CA ALA A 377 -32.59 6.59 9.04
C ALA A 377 -33.56 5.49 8.64
N ARG A 378 -33.09 4.49 7.89
CA ARG A 378 -33.83 3.29 7.51
C ARG A 378 -33.03 2.07 7.88
N GLN A 379 -33.66 1.03 8.40
CA GLN A 379 -33.00 -0.26 8.52
C GLN A 379 -32.83 -0.85 7.12
N ALA A 380 -31.67 -1.41 6.80
CA ALA A 380 -31.47 -2.05 5.51
C ALA A 380 -32.38 -3.30 5.38
N SER A 381 -33.57 -3.13 4.77
CA SER A 381 -34.53 -4.22 4.56
C SER A 381 -34.01 -5.22 3.52
N GLY A 382 -34.09 -6.52 3.82
CA GLY A 382 -33.71 -7.61 2.90
C GLY A 382 -32.51 -8.43 3.36
N VAL A 383 -31.80 -7.98 4.40
CA VAL A 383 -30.83 -8.81 5.12
C VAL A 383 -31.61 -9.45 6.27
N ASN A 384 -31.93 -10.75 6.16
CA ASN A 384 -32.58 -11.48 7.26
C ASN A 384 -31.85 -11.14 8.56
N THR A 385 -32.58 -10.61 9.54
CA THR A 385 -32.10 -9.95 10.77
C THR A 385 -31.30 -10.86 11.71
N THR A 386 -31.04 -12.10 11.30
CA THR A 386 -30.08 -13.03 11.89
C THR A 386 -29.01 -13.38 10.86
N MET A 387 -28.40 -12.40 10.19
CA MET A 387 -27.01 -12.61 9.82
C MET A 387 -26.26 -12.73 11.13
N THR A 388 -25.94 -13.97 11.54
CA THR A 388 -24.75 -14.24 12.36
C THR A 388 -23.66 -13.39 11.74
N SER A 389 -23.21 -12.36 12.46
CA SER A 389 -22.55 -11.19 11.87
C SER A 389 -21.67 -11.59 10.69
N PRO A 390 -21.94 -11.08 9.48
CA PRO A 390 -20.98 -11.26 8.41
C PRO A 390 -19.66 -10.75 8.97
N SER A 391 -18.59 -11.53 8.84
CA SER A 391 -17.30 -11.34 9.49
C SER A 391 -16.68 -10.01 9.07
N VAL A 392 -17.16 -8.91 9.63
CA VAL A 392 -16.54 -7.60 9.50
C VAL A 392 -15.32 -7.65 10.39
N VAL A 393 -14.17 -7.87 9.75
CA VAL A 393 -12.88 -7.99 10.40
C VAL A 393 -12.11 -6.70 10.13
N ARG A 394 -11.38 -6.20 11.13
CA ARG A 394 -10.53 -5.04 10.91
C ARG A 394 -9.51 -5.36 9.83
N LEU A 395 -9.22 -4.38 8.99
CA LEU A 395 -8.26 -4.59 7.92
C LEU A 395 -6.87 -4.89 8.50
N ASP A 396 -6.54 -4.31 9.65
CA ASP A 396 -5.30 -4.64 10.39
C ASP A 396 -5.20 -6.13 10.77
N ASP A 397 -6.30 -6.74 11.20
CA ASP A 397 -6.36 -8.15 11.59
C ASP A 397 -6.37 -9.08 10.36
N LYS A 398 -6.98 -8.63 9.25
CA LYS A 398 -7.06 -9.39 8.01
C LYS A 398 -5.72 -9.41 7.26
N LEU A 399 -4.95 -8.34 7.37
CA LEU A 399 -3.64 -8.17 6.76
C LEU A 399 -2.56 -8.57 7.78
N ASP A 400 -2.41 -9.89 7.96
CA ASP A 400 -1.54 -10.50 8.96
C ASP A 400 -0.16 -9.82 9.01
N PRO A 401 0.25 -9.23 10.15
CA PRO A 401 1.54 -8.56 10.26
C PRO A 401 2.73 -9.54 10.28
N THR A 402 2.48 -10.84 10.40
CA THR A 402 3.52 -11.88 10.53
C THR A 402 3.68 -12.77 9.30
N GLY A 403 2.76 -12.70 8.33
CA GLY A 403 2.78 -13.55 7.13
C GLY A 403 2.53 -12.79 5.83
N ASP A 404 2.78 -13.49 4.71
CA ASP A 404 2.33 -13.06 3.39
C ASP A 404 0.80 -12.97 3.38
N TRP A 405 0.28 -11.89 2.82
CA TRP A 405 -1.16 -11.73 2.74
C TRP A 405 -1.73 -12.80 1.80
N MET A 406 -2.52 -13.72 2.35
CA MET A 406 -3.23 -14.75 1.60
C MET A 406 -4.36 -14.19 0.71
N LEU A 407 -4.40 -12.86 0.51
CA LEU A 407 -5.37 -12.18 -0.33
C LEU A 407 -4.90 -12.19 -1.81
N PRO A 408 -5.74 -12.69 -2.73
CA PRO A 408 -5.47 -12.58 -4.16
C PRO A 408 -5.21 -11.13 -4.57
N LEU A 409 -4.33 -10.92 -5.55
CA LEU A 409 -3.98 -9.57 -6.03
C LEU A 409 -5.24 -8.76 -6.39
N GLN A 410 -6.22 -9.39 -7.05
CA GLN A 410 -7.51 -8.77 -7.36
C GLN A 410 -8.17 -8.14 -6.12
N LYS A 411 -8.29 -8.87 -5.01
CA LYS A 411 -8.90 -8.36 -3.77
C LYS A 411 -8.06 -7.22 -3.18
N ARG A 412 -6.73 -7.30 -3.26
CA ARG A 412 -5.82 -6.23 -2.79
C ARG A 412 -5.99 -4.93 -3.60
N ILE A 413 -6.16 -5.04 -4.92
CA ILE A 413 -6.40 -3.87 -5.78
C ILE A 413 -7.81 -3.30 -5.58
N ASP A 414 -8.83 -4.15 -5.33
CA ASP A 414 -10.17 -3.67 -4.97
C ASP A 414 -10.13 -2.87 -3.65
N ILE A 415 -9.42 -3.38 -2.64
CA ILE A 415 -9.17 -2.65 -1.38
C ILE A 415 -8.45 -1.33 -1.67
N ALA A 416 -7.39 -1.33 -2.50
CA ALA A 416 -6.64 -0.12 -2.85
C ALA A 416 -7.54 0.97 -3.43
N HIS A 417 -8.40 0.61 -4.39
CA HIS A 417 -9.36 1.53 -5.00
C HIS A 417 -10.39 2.04 -3.98
N LYS A 418 -11.01 1.15 -3.20
CA LYS A 418 -12.02 1.52 -2.18
C LYS A 418 -11.42 2.38 -1.07
N LEU A 419 -10.17 2.13 -0.69
CA LEU A 419 -9.44 2.90 0.30
C LEU A 419 -9.16 4.31 -0.23
N ALA A 420 -8.64 4.44 -1.45
CA ALA A 420 -8.45 5.76 -2.08
C ALA A 420 -9.76 6.55 -2.18
N PHE A 421 -10.85 5.87 -2.54
CA PHE A 421 -12.18 6.47 -2.59
C PHE A 421 -12.66 6.94 -1.21
N ALA A 422 -12.55 6.09 -0.19
CA ALA A 422 -12.93 6.42 1.19
C ALA A 422 -12.12 7.62 1.73
N ILE A 423 -10.83 7.70 1.41
CA ILE A 423 -9.96 8.81 1.79
C ILE A 423 -10.45 10.13 1.18
N VAL A 424 -10.72 10.17 -0.13
CA VAL A 424 -11.29 11.37 -0.78
C VAL A 424 -12.58 11.81 -0.12
N GLN A 425 -13.43 10.83 0.18
CA GLN A 425 -14.78 11.03 0.63
C GLN A 425 -14.87 11.51 2.09
N PHE A 426 -13.99 11.00 2.96
CA PHE A 426 -14.05 11.25 4.39
C PHE A 426 -12.99 12.23 4.91
N ARG A 427 -12.06 12.71 4.07
CA ARG A 427 -10.99 13.64 4.48
C ARG A 427 -11.46 14.86 5.27
N SER A 428 -12.66 15.35 5.01
CA SER A 428 -13.22 16.55 5.66
C SER A 428 -14.04 16.23 6.91
N THR A 429 -14.26 14.95 7.18
CA THR A 429 -14.97 14.47 8.35
C THR A 429 -13.97 14.16 9.45
N ALA A 430 -14.42 14.09 10.71
CA ALA A 430 -13.60 13.58 11.78
C ALA A 430 -13.49 12.04 11.76
N TRP A 431 -14.10 11.35 10.77
CA TRP A 431 -14.10 9.89 10.69
C TRP A 431 -12.78 9.29 10.29
N ILE A 432 -12.01 9.99 9.46
CA ILE A 432 -10.67 9.59 9.09
C ILE A 432 -9.73 10.69 9.54
N GLY A 433 -8.90 10.38 10.52
CA GLY A 433 -7.85 11.28 10.97
C GLY A 433 -6.78 11.49 9.90
N LYS A 434 -5.99 12.56 10.03
CA LYS A 434 -4.81 12.78 9.18
C LYS A 434 -3.78 11.65 9.29
N TRP A 435 -3.82 10.92 10.41
CA TRP A 435 -2.89 9.86 10.82
C TRP A 435 -3.54 8.48 10.81
N TRP A 436 -4.50 8.28 9.90
CA TRP A 436 -5.20 7.02 9.80
C TRP A 436 -4.24 5.84 9.60
N THR A 437 -4.72 4.66 9.99
CA THR A 437 -4.04 3.37 9.95
C THR A 437 -5.00 2.30 9.46
N TRP A 438 -4.51 1.08 9.27
CA TRP A 438 -5.35 -0.07 8.91
C TRP A 438 -6.45 -0.41 9.93
N ARG A 439 -6.33 0.06 11.18
CA ARG A 439 -7.34 -0.15 12.23
C ARG A 439 -8.58 0.71 12.03
N ASP A 440 -8.42 1.83 11.32
CA ASP A 440 -9.50 2.75 10.98
C ASP A 440 -10.34 2.22 9.81
N PHE A 441 -10.06 0.99 9.35
CA PHE A 441 -10.82 0.32 8.31
C PHE A 441 -11.17 -1.11 8.70
N SER A 442 -12.33 -1.56 8.25
CA SER A 442 -12.76 -2.95 8.34
C SER A 442 -13.22 -3.44 6.98
N VAL A 443 -13.19 -4.75 6.78
CA VAL A 443 -13.69 -5.39 5.56
C VAL A 443 -14.71 -6.46 5.92
N LYS A 444 -15.77 -6.56 5.12
CA LYS A 444 -16.67 -7.70 5.20
C LYS A 444 -15.95 -8.90 4.58
N ASP A 445 -15.55 -9.84 5.42
CA ASP A 445 -14.92 -11.10 5.02
C ASP A 445 -16.02 -12.04 4.51
N ASP A 446 -16.40 -11.83 3.26
CA ASP A 446 -17.31 -12.66 2.50
C ASP A 446 -16.53 -13.26 1.32
N ASP A 447 -16.77 -14.53 1.01
CA ASP A 447 -16.21 -15.19 -0.18
C ASP A 447 -16.71 -14.56 -1.48
N SER A 448 -17.68 -13.64 -1.38
CA SER A 448 -18.10 -12.78 -2.47
C SER A 448 -16.91 -12.09 -3.18
N ARG A 449 -17.10 -11.84 -4.47
CA ARG A 449 -16.13 -11.08 -5.29
C ARG A 449 -16.03 -9.62 -4.85
N ASP A 450 -17.10 -9.09 -4.26
CA ASP A 450 -17.24 -7.68 -3.94
C ASP A 450 -16.93 -7.45 -2.45
N MET A 451 -15.71 -6.98 -2.17
CA MET A 451 -15.29 -6.73 -0.80
C MET A 451 -15.88 -5.40 -0.30
N ALA A 452 -16.74 -5.42 0.70
CA ALA A 452 -17.18 -4.16 1.32
C ALA A 452 -16.10 -3.62 2.27
N LEU A 453 -15.65 -2.38 2.05
CA LEU A 453 -14.70 -1.67 2.91
C LEU A 453 -15.44 -0.62 3.75
N PHE A 454 -15.20 -0.62 5.06
CA PHE A 454 -15.83 0.25 6.05
C PHE A 454 -14.76 1.12 6.68
N ALA A 455 -15.03 2.42 6.87
CA ALA A 455 -14.26 3.26 7.78
C ALA A 455 -14.75 3.00 9.21
N THR A 456 -13.87 2.59 10.11
CA THR A 456 -14.16 2.27 11.50
C THR A 456 -13.89 3.49 12.37
N ARG A 457 -14.85 3.91 13.20
CA ARG A 457 -14.58 4.89 14.26
C ARG A 457 -15.29 4.52 15.55
N THR A 458 -14.53 4.56 16.64
CA THR A 458 -15.11 4.50 17.98
C THR A 458 -15.73 5.84 18.33
N ILE A 459 -17.03 5.84 18.60
CA ILE A 459 -17.75 7.04 19.04
C ILE A 459 -17.82 7.01 20.56
N PHE A 460 -17.16 7.98 21.19
CA PHE A 460 -17.19 8.16 22.63
C PHE A 460 -18.33 9.11 23.04
N PRO A 461 -18.89 8.94 24.25
CA PRO A 461 -19.72 9.95 24.87
C PRO A 461 -18.99 11.30 24.92
N ARG A 462 -19.70 12.39 24.60
CA ARG A 462 -19.14 13.77 24.63
C ARG A 462 -18.41 14.10 25.94
N GLN A 463 -18.85 13.51 27.05
CA GLN A 463 -18.30 13.74 28.39
C GLN A 463 -16.84 13.27 28.55
N ILE A 464 -16.36 12.34 27.69
CA ILE A 464 -15.00 11.77 27.79
C ILE A 464 -13.99 12.54 26.92
N LEU A 465 -14.46 13.25 25.88
CA LEU A 465 -13.59 13.88 24.88
C LEU A 465 -12.87 15.14 25.38
N GLU A 466 -13.31 15.76 26.48
CA GLU A 466 -12.68 16.99 27.00
C GLU A 466 -11.36 16.75 27.77
N LEU A 467 -10.98 15.49 28.02
CA LEU A 467 -9.82 15.14 28.87
C LEU A 467 -8.65 14.50 28.12
N GLY A 468 -8.79 14.24 26.82
CA GLY A 468 -7.69 13.69 26.02
C GLY A 468 -6.63 14.77 25.74
N PRO A 469 -5.33 14.53 26.03
CA PRO A 469 -4.30 15.41 25.53
C PRO A 469 -4.40 15.46 23.99
N PRO A 470 -4.22 16.63 23.35
CA PRO A 470 -4.19 16.72 21.90
C PRO A 470 -3.18 15.69 21.39
N GLU A 471 -3.58 14.87 20.40
CA GLU A 471 -2.68 13.93 19.74
C GLU A 471 -1.37 14.64 19.46
N VAL A 472 -0.32 14.25 20.17
CA VAL A 472 0.99 14.88 20.03
C VAL A 472 1.48 14.47 18.66
N LEU A 473 1.33 15.38 17.71
CA LEU A 473 1.80 15.21 16.36
C LEU A 473 3.27 14.83 16.41
N SER A 474 3.62 13.68 15.83
CA SER A 474 5.01 13.33 15.67
C SER A 474 5.66 14.46 14.86
N LYS A 475 6.60 15.17 15.47
CA LYS A 475 7.26 16.36 14.89
C LYS A 475 7.87 16.07 13.52
N LEU A 476 8.09 14.79 13.23
CA LEU A 476 8.74 14.31 12.03
C LEU A 476 7.89 14.43 10.77
N TRP A 477 6.57 14.54 10.90
CA TRP A 477 5.72 14.85 9.76
C TRP A 477 5.96 16.25 9.19
N GLY A 478 6.58 17.15 9.95
CA GLY A 478 7.09 18.40 9.40
C GLY A 478 8.28 18.22 8.44
N PHE A 479 8.96 17.06 8.47
CA PHE A 479 10.08 16.75 7.56
C PHE A 479 9.66 15.92 6.36
N ILE A 480 8.51 15.23 6.41
CA ILE A 480 7.96 14.53 5.26
C ILE A 480 7.24 15.57 4.39
N PRO A 481 7.72 15.84 3.17
CA PRO A 481 7.05 16.79 2.31
C PRO A 481 5.68 16.22 1.87
N GLY A 482 4.61 16.98 2.11
CA GLY A 482 3.29 16.69 1.56
C GLY A 482 2.18 16.47 2.59
N GLU A 483 1.06 15.95 2.10
CA GLU A 483 -0.14 15.67 2.86
C GLU A 483 -0.04 14.29 3.54
N PRO A 484 -0.03 14.22 4.88
CA PRO A 484 0.05 12.95 5.60
C PRO A 484 -0.96 11.90 5.16
N LEU A 485 -2.18 12.34 4.87
CA LEU A 485 -3.28 11.49 4.47
C LEU A 485 -3.01 10.79 3.12
N LEU A 486 -2.34 11.47 2.18
CA LEU A 486 -1.92 10.88 0.90
C LEU A 486 -0.64 10.05 1.05
N VAL A 487 0.31 10.47 1.87
CA VAL A 487 1.52 9.68 2.13
C VAL A 487 1.17 8.32 2.74
N ARG A 488 0.26 8.30 3.72
CA ARG A 488 -0.29 7.07 4.34
C ARG A 488 -1.05 6.21 3.33
N LEU A 489 -1.81 6.84 2.42
CA LEU A 489 -2.40 6.11 1.30
C LEU A 489 -1.30 5.50 0.41
N GLY A 490 -0.22 6.23 0.14
CA GLY A 490 0.96 5.72 -0.57
C GLY A 490 1.54 4.47 0.11
N PHE A 491 1.73 4.50 1.43
CA PHE A 491 2.17 3.33 2.21
C PHE A 491 1.21 2.15 2.04
N ALA A 492 -0.09 2.40 2.19
CA ALA A 492 -1.11 1.38 2.02
C ALA A 492 -1.06 0.72 0.64
N LEU A 493 -0.90 1.53 -0.41
CA LEU A 493 -0.86 1.06 -1.78
C LEU A 493 0.40 0.24 -2.08
N VAL A 494 1.55 0.59 -1.48
CA VAL A 494 2.79 -0.21 -1.55
C VAL A 494 2.57 -1.57 -0.92
N GLU A 495 2.02 -1.61 0.30
CA GLU A 495 1.74 -2.86 1.01
C GLU A 495 0.74 -3.73 0.23
N LEU A 496 -0.33 -3.13 -0.31
CA LEU A 496 -1.32 -3.82 -1.14
C LEU A 496 -0.75 -4.35 -2.46
N ALA A 497 0.19 -3.65 -3.10
CA ALA A 497 0.85 -4.14 -4.30
C ALA A 497 1.74 -5.35 -3.99
N LEU A 498 2.55 -5.26 -2.94
CA LEU A 498 3.56 -6.28 -2.61
C LEU A 498 3.01 -7.43 -1.76
N GLY A 499 1.86 -7.23 -1.10
CA GLY A 499 1.19 -8.24 -0.28
C GLY A 499 1.88 -8.46 1.07
N LYS A 500 2.57 -7.42 1.56
CA LYS A 500 3.41 -7.45 2.77
C LYS A 500 3.36 -6.12 3.48
N ARG A 501 3.54 -6.14 4.80
CA ARG A 501 3.68 -4.91 5.60
C ARG A 501 5.02 -4.22 5.31
N LEU A 502 5.07 -2.89 5.40
CA LEU A 502 6.33 -2.15 5.29
C LEU A 502 7.34 -2.55 6.39
N SER A 503 6.86 -2.98 7.57
CA SER A 503 7.71 -3.59 8.60
C SER A 503 8.44 -4.83 8.12
N GLN A 504 7.72 -5.78 7.53
CA GLN A 504 8.32 -7.00 6.98
C GLN A 504 9.28 -6.66 5.83
N LEU A 505 8.89 -5.73 4.95
CA LEU A 505 9.73 -5.30 3.83
C LEU A 505 11.04 -4.66 4.32
N ARG A 506 11.06 -3.93 5.44
CA ARG A 506 12.31 -3.42 6.03
C ARG A 506 13.24 -4.54 6.46
N GLU A 507 12.70 -5.56 7.12
CA GLU A 507 13.47 -6.71 7.60
C GLU A 507 14.13 -7.44 6.43
N GLU A 508 13.39 -7.65 5.33
CA GLU A 508 13.89 -8.27 4.10
C GLU A 508 15.01 -7.48 3.42
N HIS A 509 14.98 -6.15 3.53
CA HIS A 509 15.98 -5.26 2.92
C HIS A 509 17.21 -5.03 3.82
N GLY A 510 17.38 -5.83 4.88
CA GLY A 510 18.56 -5.77 5.75
C GLY A 510 18.56 -4.59 6.73
N HIS A 511 17.42 -3.92 6.92
CA HIS A 511 17.24 -2.98 8.02
C HIS A 511 16.82 -3.75 9.28
N SER A 512 17.71 -4.60 9.77
CA SER A 512 17.49 -5.36 11.00
C SER A 512 17.32 -4.39 12.18
N SER A 513 16.30 -4.64 13.00
CA SER A 513 15.86 -3.72 14.07
C SER A 513 16.88 -3.52 15.19
N GLU A 514 18.01 -4.24 15.18
CA GLU A 514 19.04 -4.20 16.23
C GLU A 514 19.63 -2.80 16.44
N HIS A 515 19.63 -1.92 15.43
CA HIS A 515 20.09 -0.54 15.55
C HIS A 515 18.96 0.48 15.78
N ALA A 516 17.70 0.06 15.73
CA ALA A 516 16.53 0.94 15.89
C ALA A 516 16.23 1.26 17.37
N GLY A 517 16.80 0.52 18.32
CA GLY A 517 16.51 0.64 19.76
C GLY A 517 16.88 1.98 20.43
N HIS A 518 17.40 2.96 19.68
CA HIS A 518 17.69 4.30 20.21
C HIS A 518 16.91 5.44 19.55
N PHE A 519 16.20 5.17 18.45
CA PHE A 519 15.34 6.16 17.82
C PHE A 519 13.90 5.84 18.24
N GLY A 520 13.24 6.77 18.94
CA GLY A 520 11.86 6.59 19.38
C GLY A 520 10.89 6.28 18.23
N GLU A 521 9.70 5.78 18.57
CA GLU A 521 8.62 5.39 17.64
C GLU A 521 8.35 6.42 16.53
N ASP A 522 8.58 7.70 16.81
CA ASP A 522 8.52 8.78 15.85
C ASP A 522 9.32 8.50 14.56
N CYS A 523 10.51 7.90 14.63
CA CYS A 523 11.35 7.66 13.45
C CYS A 523 10.80 6.60 12.48
N GLN A 524 9.76 5.86 12.87
CA GLN A 524 9.21 4.77 12.07
C GLN A 524 8.63 5.25 10.75
N ASP A 525 7.85 6.33 10.78
CA ASP A 525 7.17 6.87 9.60
C ASP A 525 8.17 7.40 8.56
N LEU A 526 9.29 7.98 9.01
CA LEU A 526 10.37 8.41 8.12
C LEU A 526 11.08 7.23 7.45
N MET A 527 11.29 6.14 8.19
CA MET A 527 11.86 4.91 7.64
C MET A 527 10.90 4.26 6.64
N ASP A 528 9.59 4.22 6.96
CA ASP A 528 8.53 3.75 6.07
C ASP A 528 8.48 4.59 4.79
N TYR A 529 8.56 5.92 4.91
CA TYR A 529 8.62 6.81 3.75
C TYR A 529 9.84 6.56 2.87
N GLY A 530 11.03 6.51 3.47
CA GLY A 530 12.28 6.25 2.74
C GLY A 530 12.27 4.89 2.04
N LEU A 531 11.76 3.85 2.71
CA LEU A 531 11.60 2.53 2.11
C LEU A 531 10.59 2.56 0.95
N ALA A 532 9.40 3.11 1.16
CA ALA A 532 8.36 3.19 0.13
C ALA A 532 8.87 3.88 -1.14
N MET A 533 9.57 5.00 -0.99
CA MET A 533 10.21 5.72 -2.10
C MET A 533 11.27 4.86 -2.81
N LYS A 534 12.13 4.17 -2.05
CA LYS A 534 13.13 3.25 -2.61
C LYS A 534 12.48 2.12 -3.43
N LEU A 535 11.36 1.56 -2.94
CA LEU A 535 10.62 0.48 -3.63
C LEU A 535 9.99 0.97 -4.95
N VAL A 536 9.50 2.22 -4.98
CA VAL A 536 9.03 2.90 -6.19
C VAL A 536 10.18 3.10 -7.18
N ASP A 537 11.30 3.66 -6.74
CA ASP A 537 12.45 3.95 -7.61
C ASP A 537 13.06 2.67 -8.23
N GLN A 538 12.96 1.55 -7.52
CA GLN A 538 13.37 0.22 -7.99
C GLN A 538 12.36 -0.44 -8.94
N ASN A 539 11.21 0.18 -9.21
CA ASN A 539 10.11 -0.34 -10.02
C ASN A 539 9.56 -1.69 -9.54
N LEU A 540 9.66 -1.99 -8.23
CA LEU A 540 9.16 -3.24 -7.67
C LEU A 540 7.63 -3.30 -7.70
N ILE A 541 6.99 -2.14 -7.51
CA ILE A 541 5.52 -2.01 -7.56
C ILE A 541 5.02 -2.26 -8.98
N GLN A 542 5.65 -1.65 -9.99
CA GLN A 542 5.35 -1.91 -11.39
C GLN A 542 5.54 -3.39 -11.74
N GLY A 543 6.59 -4.03 -11.23
CA GLY A 543 6.84 -5.45 -11.43
C GLY A 543 5.77 -6.36 -10.83
N ALA A 544 5.19 -5.97 -9.69
CA ALA A 544 4.12 -6.71 -9.01
C ALA A 544 2.71 -6.41 -9.55
N THR A 545 2.51 -5.22 -10.12
CA THR A 545 1.20 -4.71 -10.56
C THR A 545 1.27 -4.12 -11.97
N SER A 546 1.24 -2.79 -12.11
CA SER A 546 1.36 -2.08 -13.38
C SER A 546 2.02 -0.73 -13.22
N LEU A 547 2.41 -0.13 -14.35
CA LEU A 547 2.96 1.23 -14.38
C LEU A 547 1.96 2.26 -13.82
N ALA A 548 0.70 2.19 -14.25
CA ALA A 548 -0.35 3.10 -13.79
C ALA A 548 -0.52 3.03 -12.26
N TYR A 549 -0.49 1.83 -11.67
CA TYR A 549 -0.56 1.68 -10.22
C TYR A 549 0.67 2.29 -9.52
N GLN A 550 1.87 2.09 -10.06
CA GLN A 550 3.09 2.73 -9.53
C GLN A 550 3.05 4.26 -9.64
N ASP A 551 2.50 4.80 -10.73
CA ASP A 551 2.34 6.26 -10.92
C ASP A 551 1.39 6.83 -9.85
N VAL A 552 0.31 6.12 -9.52
CA VAL A 552 -0.59 6.47 -8.41
C VAL A 552 0.15 6.44 -7.07
N VAL A 553 0.91 5.38 -6.77
CA VAL A 553 1.72 5.32 -5.54
C VAL A 553 2.69 6.49 -5.47
N THR A 554 3.35 6.80 -6.58
CA THR A 554 4.30 7.91 -6.68
C THR A 554 3.61 9.25 -6.41
N ALA A 555 2.41 9.45 -6.97
CA ALA A 555 1.60 10.64 -6.75
C ALA A 555 1.19 10.81 -5.28
N CYS A 556 0.79 9.72 -4.62
CA CYS A 556 0.47 9.70 -3.19
C CYS A 556 1.68 10.04 -2.32
N LEU A 557 2.81 9.36 -2.52
CA LEU A 557 4.02 9.56 -1.70
C LEU A 557 4.62 10.96 -1.89
N LYS A 558 4.67 11.47 -3.12
CA LYS A 558 5.21 12.81 -3.41
C LYS A 558 4.19 13.93 -3.26
N CYS A 559 2.91 13.60 -3.04
CA CYS A 559 1.78 14.53 -3.04
C CYS A 559 1.77 15.47 -4.27
N GLN A 560 2.16 14.94 -5.43
CA GLN A 560 2.23 15.70 -6.67
C GLN A 560 2.06 14.79 -7.89
N VAL A 561 1.44 15.32 -8.94
CA VAL A 561 1.25 14.63 -10.21
C VAL A 561 1.97 15.41 -11.30
N LEU A 562 2.78 14.72 -12.11
CA LEU A 562 3.39 15.33 -13.29
C LEU A 562 2.36 15.33 -14.43
N HIS A 563 1.94 16.52 -14.84
CA HIS A 563 1.07 16.74 -15.99
C HIS A 563 1.87 17.43 -17.10
N GLU A 564 1.36 17.38 -18.34
CA GLU A 564 1.95 18.07 -19.50
C GLU A 564 2.22 19.58 -19.26
N ASN A 565 1.43 20.20 -18.38
CA ASN A 565 1.49 21.63 -18.07
C ASN A 565 2.33 21.94 -16.81
N GLY A 566 2.94 20.94 -16.19
CA GLY A 566 3.72 21.08 -14.96
C GLY A 566 3.28 20.12 -13.85
N ALA A 567 3.89 20.28 -12.67
CA ALA A 567 3.53 19.50 -11.49
C ALA A 567 2.30 20.10 -10.81
N ILE A 568 1.28 19.29 -10.59
CA ILE A 568 0.08 19.62 -9.81
C ILE A 568 0.32 19.13 -8.38
N SER A 569 0.29 20.03 -7.41
CA SER A 569 0.43 19.65 -6.00
C SER A 569 -0.92 19.19 -5.44
N LEU A 570 -0.93 18.03 -4.79
CA LEU A 570 -2.12 17.45 -4.18
C LEU A 570 -2.17 17.84 -2.70
N THR A 571 -2.59 19.07 -2.40
CA THR A 571 -2.70 19.57 -1.01
C THR A 571 -4.15 19.72 -0.56
N THR A 572 -4.46 19.34 0.68
CA THR A 572 -5.83 19.40 1.20
C THR A 572 -6.37 20.82 1.29
N GLU A 573 -5.47 21.80 1.34
CA GLU A 573 -5.74 23.24 1.29
C GLU A 573 -6.21 23.72 -0.10
N ALA A 574 -5.87 22.99 -1.17
CA ALA A 574 -6.30 23.34 -2.51
C ALA A 574 -7.80 23.05 -2.68
N GLY A 575 -8.54 24.03 -3.23
CA GLY A 575 -9.95 23.85 -3.56
C GLY A 575 -10.19 22.74 -4.60
N SER A 576 -9.19 22.43 -5.43
CA SER A 576 -9.22 21.36 -6.43
C SER A 576 -8.80 19.99 -5.90
N PHE A 577 -8.37 19.87 -4.63
CA PHE A 577 -7.80 18.63 -4.09
C PHE A 577 -8.66 17.39 -4.37
N GLN A 578 -9.96 17.50 -4.13
CA GLN A 578 -10.87 16.38 -4.33
C GLN A 578 -10.90 15.96 -5.81
N ASP A 579 -11.09 16.92 -6.72
CA ASP A 579 -11.13 16.65 -8.15
C ASP A 579 -9.81 16.07 -8.66
N ASP A 580 -8.68 16.58 -8.14
CA ASP A 580 -7.34 16.15 -8.52
C ASP A 580 -7.03 14.73 -8.01
N VAL A 581 -7.33 14.42 -6.74
CA VAL A 581 -7.14 13.06 -6.19
C VAL A 581 -8.10 12.07 -6.86
N GLU A 582 -9.34 12.46 -7.14
CA GLU A 582 -10.27 11.60 -7.88
C GLU A 582 -9.72 11.27 -9.28
N ARG A 583 -9.23 12.28 -9.99
CA ARG A 583 -8.74 12.13 -11.38
C ARG A 583 -7.42 11.40 -11.47
N PHE A 584 -6.49 11.65 -10.56
CA PHE A 584 -5.11 11.16 -10.68
C PHE A 584 -4.79 9.96 -9.78
N ILE A 585 -5.65 9.64 -8.81
CA ILE A 585 -5.46 8.51 -7.90
C ILE A 585 -6.63 7.52 -8.03
N VAL A 586 -7.87 7.96 -7.83
CA VAL A 586 -9.02 7.04 -7.78
C VAL A 586 -9.36 6.48 -9.16
N GLU A 587 -9.49 7.33 -10.19
CA GLU A 587 -9.87 6.93 -11.55
C GLU A 587 -8.84 5.97 -12.16
N PRO A 588 -7.52 6.18 -12.07
CA PRO A 588 -6.54 5.23 -12.59
C PRO A 588 -6.55 3.88 -11.85
N LEU A 589 -6.78 3.86 -10.54
CA LEU A 589 -6.94 2.60 -9.79
C LEU A 589 -8.20 1.84 -10.23
N TYR A 590 -9.29 2.56 -10.47
CA TYR A 590 -10.53 1.98 -10.98
C TYR A 590 -10.35 1.43 -12.40
N GLU A 591 -9.76 2.20 -13.31
CA GLU A 591 -9.50 1.78 -14.69
C GLU A 591 -8.57 0.57 -14.75
N TYR A 592 -7.53 0.56 -13.90
CA TYR A 592 -6.65 -0.59 -13.74
C TYR A 592 -7.43 -1.83 -13.31
N PHE A 593 -8.30 -1.71 -12.30
CA PHE A 593 -9.13 -2.80 -11.83
C PHE A 593 -10.12 -3.28 -12.91
N GLU A 594 -10.83 -2.36 -13.56
CA GLU A 594 -11.83 -2.67 -14.59
C GLU A 594 -11.20 -3.36 -15.81
N ARG A 595 -10.02 -2.91 -16.23
CA ARG A 595 -9.32 -3.48 -17.38
C ARG A 595 -8.89 -4.92 -17.16
N ASP A 596 -8.37 -5.23 -15.97
CA ASP A 596 -7.72 -6.52 -15.71
C ASP A 596 -8.70 -7.56 -15.13
N TRP A 597 -9.79 -7.13 -14.47
CA TRP A 597 -10.77 -8.02 -13.83
C TRP A 597 -12.24 -7.77 -14.21
N GLY A 598 -12.51 -6.79 -15.07
CA GLY A 598 -13.87 -6.38 -15.42
C GLY A 598 -14.50 -5.45 -14.39
N ARG A 599 -15.72 -4.99 -14.65
CA ARG A 599 -16.43 -4.11 -13.71
C ARG A 599 -16.68 -4.83 -12.39
N PRO A 600 -16.34 -4.21 -11.24
CA PRO A 600 -16.84 -4.70 -9.96
C PRO A 600 -18.37 -4.71 -10.04
N MET A 601 -19.01 -5.80 -9.58
CA MET A 601 -20.46 -5.84 -9.52
C MET A 601 -20.86 -4.95 -8.33
N SER A 602 -21.55 -3.86 -8.64
CA SER A 602 -22.15 -2.94 -7.66
C SER A 602 -23.33 -3.58 -6.94
#